data_AF-A0AAX1JBF4-F1
#
_entry.id   AF-A0AAX1JBF4-F1
#
_cell.length_a   1.000
_cell.length_b   1.000
_cell.length_c   1.000
_cell.angle_alpha   90.00
_cell.angle_beta   90.00
_cell.angle_gamma   90.00
#
_symmetry.space_group_name_H-M   'P 1'
#
loop_
_entity.id
_entity.type
_entity.pdbx_description
1 polymer ?
#
loop_
_entity_poly.entity_id
_entity_poly.type
_entity_poly.pdbx_seq_one_letter_code
_entity_poly.pdbx_strand_id
1 'polypeptide(L)'
;MNDWFNYEATLKILLFSLLAGAALPAMFAAGVRFQAAGAGDAHADGAAPQRNPLLLAIAWTIYAIVLAVIVLGVLYIARDFIAHHTGWAFLGAKPK
;
A
#
# COMPACT_ATOMS: atom_id res chain seq x y z
N MET A 1 8.34 40.20 -11.18
CA MET A 1 7.82 40.00 -9.81
C MET A 1 8.16 38.58 -9.38
N ASN A 2 9.14 38.42 -8.47
CA ASN A 2 9.53 37.23 -7.69
C ASN A 2 9.56 35.84 -8.37
N ASP A 3 10.66 35.52 -9.07
CA ASP A 3 11.04 34.14 -9.47
C ASP A 3 11.64 33.31 -8.31
N TRP A 4 11.52 33.77 -7.06
CA TRP A 4 12.08 33.06 -5.90
C TRP A 4 11.36 31.72 -5.66
N PHE A 5 10.12 31.57 -6.09
CA PHE A 5 9.34 30.36 -5.90
C PHE A 5 8.83 29.79 -7.23
N ASN A 6 9.33 28.62 -7.60
CA ASN A 6 8.89 27.92 -8.80
C ASN A 6 7.64 27.08 -8.49
N TYR A 7 6.47 27.63 -8.83
CA TYR A 7 5.18 26.98 -8.62
C TYR A 7 5.04 25.68 -9.42
N GLU A 8 5.58 25.62 -10.64
CA GLU A 8 5.51 24.42 -11.48
C GLU A 8 6.29 23.26 -10.86
N ALA A 9 7.52 23.52 -10.40
CA ALA A 9 8.35 22.53 -9.71
C ALA A 9 7.70 22.08 -8.40
N THR A 10 7.18 23.03 -7.62
CA THR A 10 6.49 22.73 -6.35
C THR A 10 5.27 21.86 -6.57
N LEU A 11 4.44 22.17 -7.57
CA LEU A 11 3.25 21.39 -7.89
C LEU A 11 3.60 19.97 -8.31
N LYS A 12 4.66 19.80 -9.12
CA LYS A 12 5.16 18.46 -9.50
C LYS A 12 5.58 17.67 -8.27
N ILE A 13 6.38 18.25 -7.37
CA ILE A 13 6.82 17.59 -6.14
C ILE A 13 5.63 17.23 -5.25
N LEU A 14 4.67 18.14 -5.09
CA LEU A 14 3.46 17.89 -4.31
C LEU A 14 2.69 16.70 -4.88
N LEU A 15 2.44 16.67 -6.19
CA LEU A 15 1.71 15.57 -6.82
C LEU A 15 2.46 14.25 -6.71
N PHE A 16 3.77 14.25 -6.96
CA PHE A 16 4.58 13.03 -6.86
C PHE A 16 4.65 12.51 -5.42
N SER A 17 4.88 13.38 -4.45
CA SER A 17 4.96 12.99 -3.03
C SER A 17 3.60 12.55 -2.49
N LEU A 18 2.51 13.22 -2.90
CA LEU A 18 1.15 12.83 -2.54
C LEU A 18 0.81 11.47 -3.12
N LEU A 19 1.04 11.26 -4.43
CA LEU A 19 0.74 9.98 -5.07
C LEU A 19 1.63 8.86 -4.51
N ALA A 20 2.94 9.08 -4.40
CA ALA A 20 3.86 8.06 -3.88
C ALA A 20 3.59 7.73 -2.41
N GLY A 21 3.30 8.74 -1.58
CA GLY A 21 3.07 8.56 -0.14
C GLY A 21 1.68 8.05 0.20
N ALA A 22 0.64 8.56 -0.47
CA ALA A 22 -0.75 8.23 -0.17
C ALA A 22 -1.29 7.02 -0.95
N ALA A 23 -0.61 6.55 -2.00
CA ALA A 23 -1.08 5.40 -2.77
C ALA A 23 -1.31 4.15 -1.90
N LEU A 24 -0.34 3.80 -1.04
CA LEU A 24 -0.46 2.63 -0.16
C LEU A 24 -1.60 2.77 0.86
N PRO A 25 -1.70 3.87 1.65
CA PRO A 25 -2.84 4.13 2.52
C PRO A 25 -4.19 4.12 1.77
N ALA A 26 -4.26 4.74 0.60
CA ALA A 26 -5.49 4.80 -0.20
C ALA A 26 -5.91 3.41 -0.68
N MET A 27 -4.96 2.58 -1.13
CA MET A 27 -5.23 1.21 -1.56
C MET A 27 -5.73 0.36 -0.38
N PHE A 28 -5.13 0.50 0.80
CA PHE A 28 -5.61 -0.17 2.01
C PHE A 28 -7.03 0.27 2.39
N ALA A 29 -7.32 1.58 2.36
CA ALA A 29 -8.65 2.11 2.64
C ALA A 29 -9.70 1.59 1.64
N ALA A 30 -9.35 1.47 0.35
CA ALA A 30 -10.20 0.84 -0.66
C ALA A 30 -10.48 -0.63 -0.30
N GLY A 31 -9.47 -1.39 0.12
CA GLY A 31 -9.64 -2.77 0.60
C GLY A 31 -10.62 -2.86 1.77
N VAL A 32 -10.52 -1.97 2.76
CA VAL A 32 -11.47 -1.89 3.89
C VAL A 32 -12.88 -1.59 3.42
N ARG A 33 -13.04 -0.67 2.46
CA ARG A 33 -14.34 -0.35 1.88
C ARG A 33 -14.97 -1.55 1.17
N PHE A 34 -14.20 -2.30 0.39
CA PHE A 34 -14.67 -3.52 -0.27
C PHE A 34 -14.99 -4.64 0.73
N GLN A 35 -14.19 -4.78 1.80
CA GLN A 35 -14.46 -5.73 2.87
C GLN A 35 -15.79 -5.41 3.56
N ALA A 36 -16.02 -4.14 3.91
CA ALA A 36 -17.26 -3.69 4.53
C ALA A 36 -18.47 -3.95 3.62
N ALA A 37 -18.36 -3.62 2.33
CA ALA A 37 -19.41 -3.91 1.35
C ALA A 37 -19.65 -5.43 1.14
N GLY A 38 -18.61 -6.24 1.27
CA GLY A 38 -18.69 -7.71 1.15
C GLY A 38 -19.21 -8.41 2.40
N ALA A 39 -19.06 -7.82 3.59
CA ALA A 39 -19.54 -8.37 4.85
C ALA A 39 -21.09 -8.36 4.93
N GLY A 40 -21.74 -7.47 4.19
CA GLY A 40 -23.19 -7.29 4.19
C GLY A 40 -23.69 -6.51 5.41
N ASP A 41 -24.82 -5.83 5.27
CA ASP A 41 -25.43 -5.09 6.36
C ASP A 41 -26.14 -6.05 7.32
N ALA A 42 -25.96 -5.83 8.63
CA ALA A 42 -26.76 -6.51 9.64
C ALA A 42 -28.21 -6.02 9.51
N HIS A 43 -29.09 -6.86 8.98
CA HIS A 43 -30.50 -6.51 8.84
C HIS A 43 -31.15 -6.51 10.23
N ALA A 44 -31.92 -5.47 10.53
CA ALA A 44 -32.61 -5.30 11.82
C ALA A 44 -33.59 -6.45 12.13
N ASP A 45 -34.01 -7.19 11.10
CA ASP A 45 -34.97 -8.29 11.19
C ASP A 45 -34.33 -9.65 11.55
N GLY A 46 -33.05 -9.67 11.94
CA GLY A 46 -32.35 -10.90 12.35
C GLY A 46 -31.99 -11.85 11.20
N ALA A 47 -32.23 -11.44 9.94
CA ALA A 47 -31.78 -12.17 8.77
C ALA A 47 -30.24 -12.18 8.69
N ALA A 48 -29.67 -13.35 8.40
CA ALA A 48 -28.22 -13.50 8.27
C ALA A 48 -27.69 -12.54 7.19
N PRO A 49 -26.59 -11.80 7.46
CA PRO A 49 -26.05 -10.84 6.52
C PRO A 49 -25.72 -11.53 5.19
N GLN A 50 -26.23 -10.98 4.08
CA GLN A 50 -25.98 -11.47 2.73
C GLN A 50 -24.52 -11.18 2.36
N ARG A 51 -23.64 -12.09 2.74
CA ARG A 51 -22.20 -11.98 2.55
C ARG A 51 -21.86 -12.19 1.07
N ASN A 52 -21.16 -11.24 0.45
CA ASN A 52 -20.70 -11.38 -0.93
C ASN A 52 -19.24 -11.87 -0.96
N PRO A 53 -18.99 -13.18 -1.18
CA PRO A 53 -17.66 -13.76 -1.13
C PRO A 53 -16.71 -13.16 -2.18
N LEU A 54 -17.23 -12.67 -3.30
CA LEU A 54 -16.43 -12.05 -4.36
C LEU A 54 -15.81 -10.73 -3.88
N LEU A 55 -16.59 -9.87 -3.21
CA LEU A 55 -16.10 -8.59 -2.68
C LEU A 55 -15.05 -8.80 -1.58
N LEU A 56 -15.26 -9.80 -0.73
CA LEU A 56 -14.28 -10.21 0.28
C LEU A 56 -12.98 -10.72 -0.36
N ALA A 57 -13.05 -11.51 -1.43
CA ALA A 57 -11.86 -11.98 -2.15
C ALA A 57 -11.07 -10.81 -2.77
N ILE A 58 -11.78 -9.81 -3.34
CA ILE A 58 -11.16 -8.59 -3.88
C ILE A 58 -10.46 -7.80 -2.75
N ALA A 59 -11.10 -7.61 -1.61
CA ALA A 59 -10.50 -6.93 -0.47
C ALA A 59 -9.22 -7.61 0.02
N TRP A 60 -9.23 -8.94 0.15
CA TRP A 60 -8.05 -9.72 0.52
C TRP A 60 -6.93 -9.63 -0.52
N THR A 61 -7.28 -9.64 -1.80
CA THR A 61 -6.30 -9.44 -2.89
C THR A 61 -5.62 -8.09 -2.75
N ILE A 62 -6.37 -7.02 -2.48
CA ILE A 62 -5.83 -5.68 -2.26
C ILE A 62 -4.86 -5.67 -1.07
N TYR A 63 -5.23 -6.28 0.05
CA TYR A 63 -4.33 -6.36 1.22
C TYR A 63 -3.06 -7.16 0.94
N ALA A 64 -3.17 -8.25 0.19
CA ALA A 64 -2.00 -9.05 -0.19
C ALA A 64 -1.03 -8.23 -1.05
N ILE A 65 -1.54 -7.43 -1.99
CA ILE A 65 -0.70 -6.54 -2.81
C ILE A 65 -0.06 -5.45 -1.93
N VAL A 66 -0.82 -4.78 -1.05
CA VAL A 66 -0.28 -3.78 -0.11
C VAL A 66 0.87 -4.38 0.70
N LEU A 67 0.63 -5.55 1.29
CA LEU A 67 1.62 -6.24 2.12
C LEU A 67 2.87 -6.61 1.31
N ALA A 68 2.71 -7.14 0.10
CA ALA A 68 3.81 -7.48 -0.78
C ALA A 68 4.68 -6.26 -1.10
N VAL A 69 4.06 -5.11 -1.42
CA VAL A 69 4.79 -3.86 -1.70
C VAL A 69 5.55 -3.38 -0.46
N ILE A 70 4.94 -3.42 0.72
CA ILE A 70 5.60 -3.04 1.99
C ILE A 70 6.81 -3.94 2.25
N VAL A 71 6.63 -5.26 2.14
CA VAL A 71 7.70 -6.24 2.36
C VAL A 71 8.85 -6.02 1.38
N LEU A 72 8.56 -5.83 0.10
CA LEU A 72 9.58 -5.53 -0.91
C LEU A 72 10.29 -4.21 -0.64
N GLY A 73 9.57 -3.16 -0.24
CA GLY A 73 10.15 -1.87 0.13
C GLY A 73 11.09 -1.99 1.33
N VAL A 74 10.67 -2.68 2.38
CA VAL A 74 11.48 -2.94 3.58
C VAL A 74 12.70 -3.78 3.22
N LEU A 75 12.54 -4.88 2.48
CA LEU A 75 13.66 -5.71 2.03
C LEU A 75 14.64 -4.93 1.17
N TYR A 76 14.17 -4.03 0.30
CA TYR A 76 15.02 -3.20 -0.54
C TYR A 76 15.84 -2.21 0.30
N ILE A 77 15.22 -1.53 1.27
CA ILE A 77 15.90 -0.60 2.18
C ILE A 77 16.89 -1.36 3.09
N ALA A 78 16.49 -2.53 3.59
CA ALA A 78 17.28 -3.33 4.51
C ALA A 78 18.26 -4.30 3.81
N ARG A 79 18.34 -4.32 2.48
CA ARG A 79 19.10 -5.34 1.72
C ARG A 79 20.56 -5.43 2.19
N ASP A 80 21.20 -4.28 2.40
CA ASP A 80 22.63 -4.20 2.74
C ASP A 80 22.84 -4.56 4.22
N PHE A 81 21.88 -4.22 5.09
CA PHE A 81 21.87 -4.61 6.51
C PHE A 81 21.70 -6.12 6.68
N ILE A 82 20.75 -6.71 5.94
CA ILE A 82 20.52 -8.15 5.93
C ILE A 82 21.76 -8.86 5.38
N ALA A 83 22.28 -8.42 4.24
CA ALA A 83 23.47 -9.03 3.64
C ALA A 83 24.69 -9.02 4.59
N HIS A 84 24.87 -7.97 5.40
CA HIS A 84 25.93 -7.89 6.39
C HIS A 84 25.74 -8.85 7.58
N HIS A 85 24.49 -9.04 8.05
CA HIS A 85 24.23 -9.88 9.22
C HIS A 85 23.99 -11.36 8.91
N THR A 86 23.42 -11.69 7.75
CA THR A 86 23.10 -13.08 7.37
C THR A 86 24.10 -13.69 6.40
N GLY A 87 25.03 -12.92 5.84
CA GLY A 87 26.04 -13.41 4.89
C GLY A 87 25.46 -13.81 3.52
N TRP A 88 24.17 -13.60 3.29
CA TRP A 88 23.50 -13.90 2.01
C TRP A 88 23.16 -12.61 1.27
N ALA A 89 23.77 -12.44 0.10
CA ALA A 89 23.48 -11.34 -0.82
C ALA A 89 22.11 -11.57 -1.48
N PHE A 90 21.07 -11.03 -0.88
CA PHE A 90 19.71 -11.03 -1.43
C PHE A 90 19.45 -9.72 -2.19
N LEU A 91 18.75 -9.79 -3.33
CA LEU A 91 18.36 -8.62 -4.14
C LEU A 91 19.52 -7.72 -4.65
N GLY A 92 20.63 -8.32 -5.09
CA GLY A 92 21.70 -7.58 -5.78
C GLY A 92 22.62 -6.77 -4.87
N ALA A 93 22.65 -7.08 -3.58
CA ALA A 93 23.64 -6.56 -2.64
C ALA A 93 25.06 -6.82 -3.16
N LYS A 94 25.88 -5.76 -3.29
CA LYS A 94 27.30 -5.91 -3.60
C LYS A 94 28.04 -6.16 -2.28
N PRO A 95 28.67 -7.33 -2.08
CA PRO A 95 29.59 -7.51 -0.97
C PRO A 95 30.72 -6.49 -1.14
N LYS A 96 31.03 -5.73 -0.08
CA LYS A 96 32.28 -4.98 0.02
C LYS A 96 33.35 -5.88 0.63
#